data_AF-A0A7J6WV90-F1
#
_entry.id   AF-A0A7J6WV90-F1
#
_cell.length_a   1.000
_cell.length_b   1.000
_cell.length_c   1.000
_cell.angle_alpha   90.00
_cell.angle_beta   90.00
_cell.angle_gamma   90.00
#
_symmetry.space_group_name_H-M   'P 1'
#
loop_
_entity.id
_entity.type
_entity.pdbx_description
1 polymer ?
#
loop_
_entity_poly.entity_id
_entity_poly.type
_entity_poly.pdbx_seq_one_letter_code
_entity_poly.pdbx_strand_id
1 'polypeptide(L)'
;MCQSPKVLKLEFGWSYVSLRLPEFISLPVLKTVHFKSVRFSGESRTSKFFSTCVVLESLAIIYSDFSFPLLENLILSCPKLKHLVIENDINGENWYNKCYCKVKVFAPYLESLRCKDHFGRD
;
A
#
# COMPACT_ATOMS: atom_id res chain seq x y z
N MET A 1 3.46 -24.65 -18.24
CA MET A 1 2.29 -23.76 -18.29
C MET A 1 2.72 -22.35 -17.89
N CYS A 2 2.70 -21.39 -18.81
CA CYS A 2 3.05 -20.00 -18.53
C CYS A 2 1.87 -19.33 -17.82
N GLN A 3 1.85 -19.34 -16.49
CA GLN A 3 0.88 -18.54 -15.75
C GLN A 3 1.32 -17.08 -15.81
N SER A 4 0.60 -16.27 -16.57
CA SER A 4 0.80 -14.81 -16.57
C SER A 4 0.67 -14.29 -15.14
N PRO A 5 1.60 -13.43 -14.67
CA PRO A 5 1.48 -12.83 -13.35
C PRO A 5 0.17 -12.04 -13.27
N LYS A 6 -0.61 -12.28 -12.22
CA LYS A 6 -1.84 -11.52 -11.99
C LYS A 6 -1.49 -10.23 -11.29
N VAL A 7 -1.79 -9.14 -11.99
CA VAL A 7 -1.44 -7.77 -11.60
C VAL A 7 -2.74 -7.00 -11.32
N LEU A 8 -2.80 -6.32 -10.18
CA LEU A 8 -3.80 -5.30 -9.90
C LEU A 8 -3.11 -3.95 -9.87
N LYS A 9 -3.45 -3.06 -10.81
CA LYS A 9 -2.99 -1.68 -10.81
C LYS A 9 -4.18 -0.74 -10.70
N LEU A 10 -4.22 0.07 -9.67
CA LEU A 10 -5.14 1.21 -9.56
C LEU A 10 -4.27 2.46 -9.50
N GLU A 11 -4.27 3.22 -10.58
CA GLU A 11 -3.46 4.42 -10.73
C GLU A 11 -4.37 5.61 -11.04
N PHE A 12 -4.44 6.55 -10.10
CA PHE A 12 -5.19 7.78 -10.28
C PHE A 12 -4.24 8.96 -10.49
N GLY A 13 -4.79 10.03 -11.06
CA GLY A 13 -4.05 11.25 -11.39
C GLY A 13 -3.71 12.07 -10.14
N TRP A 14 -4.07 13.36 -10.16
CA TRP A 14 -3.66 14.31 -9.13
C TRP A 14 -4.57 14.32 -7.90
N SER A 15 -5.77 13.76 -8.00
CA SER A 15 -6.71 13.64 -6.88
C SER A 15 -6.66 12.24 -6.26
N TYR A 16 -6.69 12.17 -4.93
CA TYR A 16 -6.89 10.92 -4.22
C TYR A 16 -8.26 10.32 -4.49
N VAL A 17 -8.29 9.03 -4.81
CA VAL A 17 -9.54 8.26 -4.88
C VAL A 17 -9.67 7.37 -3.65
N SER A 18 -10.81 7.50 -2.96
CA SER A 18 -11.12 6.67 -1.79
C SER A 18 -11.30 5.21 -2.19
N LEU A 19 -10.35 4.37 -1.80
CA LEU A 19 -10.38 2.94 -2.05
C LEU A 19 -11.15 2.23 -0.94
N ARG A 20 -12.40 1.83 -1.27
CA ARG A 20 -13.24 1.02 -0.39
C ARG A 20 -13.06 -0.46 -0.71
N LEU A 21 -12.22 -1.14 0.08
CA LEU A 21 -12.06 -2.58 -0.03
C LEU A 21 -13.29 -3.30 0.54
N PRO A 22 -13.80 -4.37 -0.13
CA PRO A 22 -14.86 -5.20 0.42
C PRO A 22 -14.44 -5.83 1.77
N GLU A 23 -15.41 -6.16 2.62
CA GLU A 23 -15.15 -6.81 3.91
C GLU A 23 -14.51 -8.22 3.75
N PHE A 24 -14.83 -8.87 2.64
CA PHE A 24 -14.28 -10.15 2.23
C PHE A 24 -13.77 -10.03 0.80
N ILE A 25 -12.47 -9.85 0.65
CA ILE A 25 -11.78 -9.92 -0.62
C ILE A 25 -10.59 -10.87 -0.47
N SER A 26 -10.61 -11.92 -1.29
CA SER A 26 -9.53 -12.90 -1.36
C SER A 26 -9.04 -12.92 -2.79
N LEU A 27 -7.82 -12.43 -2.99
CA LEU A 27 -7.14 -12.45 -4.28
C LEU A 27 -5.84 -13.25 -4.14
N PRO A 28 -5.92 -14.56 -3.81
CA PRO A 28 -4.78 -15.37 -3.39
C PRO A 28 -3.79 -15.67 -4.52
N VAL A 29 -4.10 -15.17 -5.71
CA VAL A 29 -3.35 -15.36 -6.96
C VAL A 29 -2.67 -14.09 -7.43
N LEU A 30 -2.91 -12.93 -6.77
CA LEU A 30 -2.25 -11.67 -7.10
C LEU A 30 -0.78 -11.73 -6.72
N LYS A 31 0.08 -11.50 -7.71
CA LYS A 31 1.53 -11.41 -7.56
C LYS A 31 2.03 -9.99 -7.46
N THR A 32 1.31 -9.05 -8.10
CA THR A 32 1.70 -7.65 -8.13
C THR A 32 0.52 -6.76 -7.83
N VAL A 33 0.69 -5.85 -6.87
CA VAL A 33 -0.28 -4.81 -6.53
C VAL A 33 0.39 -3.45 -6.66
N HIS A 34 -0.22 -2.55 -7.42
CA HIS A 34 0.21 -1.17 -7.54
C HIS A 34 -0.96 -0.25 -7.23
N PHE A 35 -0.75 0.62 -6.24
CA PHE A 35 -1.67 1.65 -5.83
C PHE A 35 -1.00 3.01 -5.97
N LYS A 36 -1.60 3.89 -6.77
CA LYS A 36 -1.14 5.28 -6.94
C LYS A 36 -2.29 6.25 -6.74
N SER A 37 -2.07 7.28 -5.91
CA SER A 37 -3.08 8.31 -5.62
C SER A 37 -4.38 7.73 -5.05
N VAL A 38 -4.27 6.72 -4.17
CA VAL A 38 -5.42 6.16 -3.45
C VAL A 38 -5.44 6.62 -2.00
N ARG A 39 -6.65 6.78 -1.46
CA ARG A 39 -6.89 6.99 -0.04
C ARG A 39 -7.48 5.71 0.55
N PHE A 40 -6.74 5.06 1.45
CA PHE A 40 -7.20 3.81 2.06
C PHE A 40 -8.27 4.10 3.12
N SER A 41 -9.42 3.44 3.01
CA SER A 41 -10.46 3.53 4.05
C SER A 41 -10.53 2.26 4.90
N GLY A 42 -10.32 2.40 6.21
CA GLY A 42 -10.51 1.33 7.21
C GLY A 42 -9.28 0.45 7.41
N GLU A 43 -8.70 0.53 8.60
CA GLU A 43 -7.48 -0.18 9.02
C GLU A 43 -7.58 -1.71 8.90
N SER A 44 -8.64 -2.27 9.49
CA SER A 44 -8.86 -3.71 9.50
C SER A 44 -9.01 -4.28 8.09
N ARG A 45 -9.68 -3.56 7.19
CA ARG A 45 -9.92 -4.00 5.80
C ARG A 45 -8.65 -3.94 4.96
N THR A 46 -7.88 -2.88 5.11
CA THR A 46 -6.61 -2.70 4.38
C THR A 46 -5.60 -3.75 4.80
N SER A 47 -5.41 -3.95 6.11
CA SER A 47 -4.50 -4.99 6.61
C SER A 47 -4.97 -6.40 6.25
N LYS A 48 -6.28 -6.67 6.29
CA LYS A 48 -6.86 -7.96 5.88
C LYS A 48 -6.69 -8.24 4.39
N PHE A 49 -6.78 -7.22 3.53
CA PHE A 49 -6.52 -7.38 2.09
C PHE A 49 -5.09 -7.87 1.82
N PHE A 50 -4.10 -7.27 2.48
CA PHE A 50 -2.71 -7.69 2.30
C PHE A 50 -2.42 -9.05 2.92
N SER A 51 -3.10 -9.45 4.00
CA SER A 51 -2.94 -10.79 4.59
C SER A 51 -3.56 -11.91 3.75
N THR A 52 -4.56 -11.64 2.91
CA THR A 52 -5.16 -12.66 2.02
C THR A 52 -4.39 -12.84 0.71
N CYS A 53 -3.51 -11.91 0.34
CA CYS A 53 -2.67 -11.98 -0.86
C CYS A 53 -1.38 -12.77 -0.59
N VAL A 54 -1.49 -14.04 -0.20
CA VAL A 54 -0.35 -14.87 0.28
C VAL A 54 0.75 -15.13 -0.78
N VAL A 55 0.47 -14.91 -2.06
CA VAL A 55 1.44 -15.06 -3.15
C VAL A 55 1.97 -13.74 -3.70
N LEU A 56 1.68 -12.62 -3.03
CA LEU A 56 2.12 -11.30 -3.45
C LEU A 56 3.65 -11.22 -3.43
N GLU A 57 4.25 -10.95 -4.60
CA GLU A 57 5.69 -10.83 -4.82
C GLU A 57 6.13 -9.35 -4.89
N SER A 58 5.25 -8.46 -5.36
CA SER A 58 5.55 -7.04 -5.51
C SER A 58 4.37 -6.15 -5.06
N LEU A 59 4.67 -5.17 -4.22
CA LEU A 59 3.73 -4.16 -3.72
C LEU A 59 4.32 -2.77 -3.92
N ALA A 60 3.56 -1.90 -4.58
CA ALA A 60 3.86 -0.48 -4.69
C ALA A 60 2.67 0.35 -4.19
N ILE A 61 2.94 1.24 -3.24
CA ILE A 61 2.00 2.25 -2.73
C ILE A 61 2.66 3.61 -2.92
N ILE A 62 2.17 4.38 -3.88
CA ILE A 62 2.80 5.61 -4.35
C ILE A 62 1.79 6.76 -4.23
N TYR A 63 2.22 7.92 -3.74
CA TYR A 63 1.39 9.12 -3.58
C TYR A 63 0.04 8.81 -2.93
N SER A 64 0.00 7.96 -1.91
CA SER A 64 -1.25 7.46 -1.33
C SER A 64 -1.45 7.96 0.09
N ASP A 65 -2.71 8.16 0.46
CA ASP A 65 -3.11 8.79 1.71
C ASP A 65 -3.65 7.74 2.70
N PHE A 66 -3.12 7.79 3.92
CA PHE A 66 -3.49 6.92 5.03
C PHE A 66 -4.22 7.68 6.16
N SER A 67 -4.52 8.97 5.97
CA SER A 67 -5.04 9.83 7.04
C SER A 67 -6.56 9.71 7.28
N PHE A 68 -7.34 9.05 6.40
CA PHE A 68 -8.81 9.12 6.47
C PHE A 68 -9.57 7.80 6.18
N PRO A 69 -10.28 7.23 7.17
CA PRO A 69 -10.16 7.52 8.60
C PRO A 69 -8.74 7.20 9.07
N LEU A 70 -8.28 7.87 10.14
CA LEU A 70 -6.92 7.74 10.68
C LEU A 70 -6.45 6.28 10.69
N LEU A 71 -5.48 5.95 9.82
CA LEU A 71 -4.82 4.65 9.81
C LEU A 71 -3.52 4.76 10.60
N GLU A 72 -3.56 4.40 11.87
CA GLU A 72 -2.37 4.49 12.73
C GLU A 72 -1.35 3.41 12.40
N ASN A 73 -1.81 2.21 12.06
CA ASN A 73 -0.95 1.08 11.75
C ASN A 73 -1.38 0.39 10.45
N LEU A 74 -0.44 0.23 9.53
CA LEU A 74 -0.62 -0.64 8.36
C LEU A 74 0.24 -1.89 8.55
N ILE A 75 -0.40 -3.06 8.64
CA ILE A 75 0.31 -4.34 8.76
C ILE A 75 0.33 -5.03 7.40
N LEU A 76 1.53 -5.20 6.85
CA LEU A 76 1.78 -5.90 5.60
C LEU A 76 2.30 -7.31 5.89
N SER A 77 1.36 -8.26 6.06
CA SER A 77 1.67 -9.68 6.25
C SER A 77 1.70 -10.42 4.92
N CYS A 78 2.79 -10.24 4.17
CA CYS A 78 2.95 -10.77 2.82
C CYS A 78 4.15 -11.74 2.77
N PRO A 79 3.94 -13.04 3.01
CA PRO A 79 5.03 -13.99 3.24
C PRO A 79 5.89 -14.27 2.01
N LYS A 80 5.47 -13.90 0.80
CA LYS A 80 6.24 -14.04 -0.46
C LYS A 80 6.70 -12.71 -1.06
N LEU A 81 6.52 -11.61 -0.33
CA LEU A 81 6.83 -10.28 -0.85
C LEU A 81 8.35 -10.12 -1.03
N LYS A 82 8.75 -9.79 -2.25
CA LYS A 82 10.14 -9.56 -2.68
C LYS A 82 10.44 -8.09 -2.89
N HIS A 83 9.49 -7.33 -3.40
CA HIS A 83 9.68 -5.91 -3.72
C HIS A 83 8.61 -5.06 -3.07
N LEU A 84 9.02 -4.13 -2.21
CA LEU A 84 8.16 -3.15 -1.56
C LEU A 84 8.58 -1.73 -1.93
N VAL A 85 7.63 -0.95 -2.44
CA VAL A 85 7.78 0.48 -2.71
C VAL A 85 6.71 1.24 -1.94
N ILE A 86 7.14 2.15 -1.07
CA ILE A 86 6.27 3.10 -0.36
C ILE A 86 6.82 4.49 -0.64
N GLU A 87 6.09 5.27 -1.42
CA GLU A 87 6.50 6.61 -1.80
C GLU A 87 5.39 7.60 -1.46
N ASN A 88 5.73 8.56 -0.61
CA ASN A 88 4.87 9.63 -0.21
C ASN A 88 5.55 10.95 -0.61
N ASP A 89 5.20 11.46 -1.79
CA ASP A 89 5.77 12.68 -2.34
C ASP A 89 4.63 13.68 -2.53
N ILE A 90 4.15 14.16 -1.37
CA ILE A 90 3.12 15.17 -1.23
C ILE A 90 3.80 16.52 -1.44
N ASN A 91 3.90 16.96 -2.69
CA ASN A 91 4.20 18.35 -2.98
C ASN A 91 2.92 19.16 -2.85
N GLY A 92 2.74 19.82 -1.71
CA GLY A 92 1.81 20.92 -1.57
C GLY A 92 0.53 20.61 -0.79
N GLU A 93 0.14 21.63 -0.03
CA GLU A 93 -1.12 21.81 0.70
C GLU A 93 -1.22 21.18 2.10
N ASN A 94 -0.72 21.95 3.08
CA ASN A 94 -1.31 22.16 4.41
C ASN A 94 -2.30 21.11 4.92
N TRP A 95 -1.81 19.92 5.25
CA TRP A 95 -2.53 19.05 6.18
C TRP A 95 -2.07 19.37 7.60
N TYR A 96 -2.84 20.24 8.26
CA TYR A 96 -2.69 20.68 9.65
C TYR A 96 -2.76 19.55 10.70
N ASN A 97 -2.86 18.29 10.29
CA ASN A 97 -2.77 17.12 11.16
C ASN A 97 -1.85 16.09 10.51
N LYS A 98 -0.58 16.13 10.89
CA LYS A 98 0.43 15.09 10.59
C LYS A 98 -0.01 13.76 11.19
N CYS A 99 -0.88 13.05 10.49
CA CYS A 99 -1.30 11.71 10.85
C CYS A 99 -0.23 10.75 10.33
N TYR A 100 0.65 10.30 11.23
CA TYR A 100 1.70 9.34 10.88
C TYR A 100 1.12 7.93 10.88
N CYS A 101 1.11 7.27 9.73
CA CYS A 101 0.82 5.84 9.63
C CYS A 101 2.12 5.04 9.86
N LYS A 102 2.14 4.18 10.88
CA LYS A 102 3.23 3.23 11.10
C LYS A 102 3.03 2.01 10.21
N VAL A 103 3.95 1.78 9.28
CA VAL A 103 3.92 0.58 8.44
C VAL A 103 4.77 -0.52 9.07
N LYS A 104 4.14 -1.65 9.43
CA LYS A 104 4.81 -2.86 9.92
C LYS A 104 4.83 -3.90 8.81
N VAL A 105 6.02 -4.37 8.45
CA VAL A 105 6.21 -5.30 7.32
C VAL A 105 6.65 -6.66 7.84
N PHE A 106 5.88 -7.70 7.53
CA PHE A 106 6.21 -9.10 7.78
C PHE A 106 6.43 -9.80 6.43
N ALA A 107 7.64 -9.66 5.89
CA ALA A 107 8.06 -10.19 4.59
C ALA A 107 9.47 -10.81 4.70
N PRO A 108 9.58 -12.11 5.00
CA PRO A 108 10.88 -12.75 5.26
C PRO A 108 11.77 -12.89 4.02
N TYR A 109 11.20 -12.77 2.81
CA TYR A 109 11.94 -12.88 1.54
C TYR A 109 12.04 -11.52 0.81
N LEU A 110 12.01 -10.41 1.55
CA LEU A 110 12.10 -9.08 0.95
C LEU A 110 13.49 -8.88 0.35
N GLU A 111 13.55 -8.70 -0.97
CA GLU A 111 14.77 -8.48 -1.75
C GLU A 111 15.04 -6.98 -1.99
N SER A 112 13.98 -6.16 -2.06
CA SER A 112 14.08 -4.73 -2.31
C SER A 112 13.06 -3.93 -1.50
N LEU A 113 13.54 -2.89 -0.84
CA LEU A 113 12.72 -1.90 -0.13
C LEU A 113 13.07 -0.50 -0.64
N ARG A 114 12.07 0.23 -1.16
CA ARG A 114 12.17 1.66 -1.46
C ARG A 114 11.16 2.41 -0.61
N CYS A 115 11.66 3.28 0.26
CA CYS A 115 10.84 4.18 1.05
C CYS A 115 11.27 5.62 0.73
N LYS A 116 10.34 6.44 0.24
CA LYS A 116 10.57 7.88 0.02
C LYS A 116 9.50 8.65 0.78
N ASP A 117 9.93 9.49 1.70
CA ASP A 117 9.07 10.44 2.42
C ASP A 117 9.69 11.85 2.30
N HIS A 118 8.88 12.90 2.38
CA HIS A 118 9.35 14.29 2.21
C HIS A 118 9.92 14.89 3.52
N PHE A 119 10.34 14.07 4.48
CA PHE A 119 11.11 14.51 5.64
C PHE A 119 12.60 14.63 5.27
N GLY A 120 12.91 15.70 4.56
CA GLY A 120 14.28 16.08 4.20
C GLY A 120 14.34 17.53 3.77
N ARG A 121 14.19 18.45 4.73
CA ARG A 121 14.83 19.77 4.70
C ARG A 121 15.32 20.05 6.12
N ASP A 122 16.61 19.82 6.32
CA ASP A 122 17.39 20.51 7.36
C ASP A 122 17.46 22.01 7.04
#